data_AF-A0A927YPH9-F1
#
_entry.id   AF-A0A927YPH9-F1
#
_cell.length_a   1.000
_cell.length_b   1.000
_cell.length_c   1.000
_cell.angle_alpha   90.00
_cell.angle_beta   90.00
_cell.angle_gamma   90.00
#
_symmetry.space_group_name_H-M   'P 1'
#
loop_
_entity.id
_entity.type
_entity.pdbx_description
1 polymer ?
#
loop_
_entity_poly.entity_id
_entity_poly.type
_entity_poly.pdbx_seq_one_letter_code
_entity_poly.pdbx_strand_id
1 'polypeptide(L)'
;MPIDDPTTEDIVVSSEVIISEEPTTESVTTELSTEPVSEDEADKEIKNEELPNDDSQKIDVADIPPYSRKPYIELNNNVPMFTEEEKKSTEAFEHYSNLDKLGRCGVAYANVCKELMPTEERGSIGNIRPSGWHTVKYPDVIEDNYLYNRSHLIAYSLAGENANEKNLITGTRYLNHITMQIFEMQVLDYVRAKDNHVLYRVTPVFENDNLLATGVIMEAWSVEDDGRGICFNVFCYNVQPGIEIDYTTGESKRDESVAGTTTEQTTETTTEQATTSDNAATSDSDWYNTKMTFILNTHTKKIHMPDCRGVKQMADRNKLECESTINELIKQGYEPCKMCLK
;
A
#
# COMPACT_ATOMS: atom_id res chain seq x y z
N MET A 1 39.48 64.97 -15.97
CA MET A 1 40.52 65.67 -16.74
C MET A 1 41.78 65.72 -15.89
N PRO A 2 42.98 65.50 -16.45
CA PRO A 2 43.40 64.34 -17.25
C PRO A 2 44.87 63.91 -16.91
N ILE A 3 45.45 62.99 -17.72
CA ILE A 3 46.88 62.94 -18.13
C ILE A 3 47.89 62.40 -17.07
N ASP A 4 48.85 61.53 -17.35
CA ASP A 4 49.33 60.82 -18.55
C ASP A 4 50.22 59.62 -18.12
N ASP A 5 50.24 58.59 -18.97
CA ASP A 5 51.32 57.61 -19.14
C ASP A 5 52.57 58.31 -19.72
N PRO A 6 53.80 57.78 -19.54
CA PRO A 6 54.46 57.39 -20.78
C PRO A 6 55.42 56.18 -20.69
N THR A 7 55.16 55.23 -21.61
CA THR A 7 56.03 54.80 -22.72
C THR A 7 57.34 54.01 -22.46
N THR A 8 57.35 52.81 -23.09
CA THR A 8 58.36 52.25 -24.04
C THR A 8 59.83 52.16 -23.65
N GLU A 9 60.44 50.98 -23.86
CA GLU A 9 61.24 50.72 -25.08
C GLU A 9 61.72 49.26 -25.16
N ASP A 10 61.61 48.73 -26.37
CA ASP A 10 62.05 47.43 -26.86
C ASP A 10 63.58 47.32 -26.93
N ILE A 11 64.11 46.10 -26.74
CA ILE A 11 65.32 45.67 -27.44
C ILE A 11 65.07 44.31 -28.11
N VAL A 12 65.09 44.39 -29.43
CA VAL A 12 65.05 43.34 -30.44
C VAL A 12 66.45 42.74 -30.60
N VAL A 13 66.54 41.48 -31.05
CA VAL A 13 67.29 41.05 -32.27
C VAL A 13 67.68 39.56 -32.20
N SER A 14 67.04 38.81 -33.11
CA SER A 14 67.50 37.72 -34.01
C SER A 14 68.26 36.50 -33.42
N SER A 15 68.22 35.31 -34.00
CA SER A 15 68.03 34.90 -35.40
C SER A 15 67.79 33.38 -35.47
N GLU A 16 67.13 32.97 -36.54
CA GLU A 16 66.77 31.60 -36.94
C GLU A 16 67.96 30.63 -37.12
N VAL A 17 67.71 29.31 -37.07
CA VAL A 17 67.69 28.42 -38.26
C VAL A 17 67.55 26.92 -37.86
N ILE A 18 66.37 26.36 -38.21
CA ILE A 18 66.04 25.10 -38.95
C ILE A 18 66.73 23.75 -38.62
N ILE A 19 65.92 22.68 -38.40
CA ILE A 19 65.73 21.44 -39.24
C ILE A 19 65.33 20.18 -38.42
N SER A 20 64.20 19.58 -38.86
CA SER A 20 63.72 18.18 -38.91
C SER A 20 63.56 17.27 -37.68
N GLU A 21 62.31 16.81 -37.52
CA GLU A 21 61.79 15.43 -37.47
C GLU A 21 62.35 14.39 -36.46
N GLU A 22 61.39 13.72 -35.83
CA GLU A 22 61.36 12.63 -34.82
C GLU A 22 62.22 11.37 -35.19
N PRO A 23 62.37 10.28 -34.35
CA PRO A 23 61.48 9.87 -33.25
C PRO A 23 62.09 9.07 -32.07
N THR A 24 61.17 8.60 -31.20
CA THR A 24 61.19 7.44 -30.29
C THR A 24 62.01 7.49 -28.99
N THR A 25 61.28 7.46 -27.86
CA THR A 25 61.54 6.49 -26.78
C THR A 25 60.21 6.01 -26.19
N GLU A 26 60.26 4.80 -25.67
CA GLU A 26 59.19 3.82 -25.56
C GLU A 26 58.11 4.09 -24.51
N SER A 27 56.96 3.51 -24.83
CA SER A 27 55.74 3.34 -24.06
C SER A 27 55.93 2.55 -22.76
N VAL A 28 55.35 3.08 -21.67
CA VAL A 28 54.79 2.26 -20.59
C VAL A 28 53.28 2.49 -20.61
N THR A 29 52.54 1.42 -20.88
CA THR A 29 51.08 1.38 -20.91
C THR A 29 50.52 1.44 -19.49
N THR A 30 49.54 2.31 -19.27
CA THR A 30 48.60 2.21 -18.14
C THR A 30 47.22 2.43 -18.73
N GLU A 31 46.38 1.41 -18.68
CA GLU A 31 45.05 1.40 -19.30
C GLU A 31 44.11 2.37 -18.57
N LEU A 32 43.48 3.23 -19.35
CA LEU A 32 42.43 4.16 -18.95
C LEU A 32 41.09 3.48 -19.24
N SER A 33 40.38 3.06 -18.19
CA SER A 33 38.96 2.68 -18.29
C SER A 33 38.12 3.81 -17.72
N THR A 34 37.22 4.30 -18.56
CA THR A 34 36.25 5.37 -18.31
C THR A 34 35.18 4.92 -17.32
N GLU A 35 34.99 5.66 -16.23
CA GLU A 35 33.77 5.60 -15.42
C GLU A 35 32.73 6.59 -15.94
N PRO A 36 31.44 6.21 -16.04
CA PRO A 36 30.35 7.16 -16.02
C PRO A 36 29.81 7.32 -14.59
N VAL A 37 29.90 8.57 -14.13
CA VAL A 37 29.08 9.31 -13.15
C VAL A 37 27.94 8.50 -12.51
N SER A 38 28.08 8.22 -11.21
CA SER A 38 27.00 7.79 -10.32
C SER A 38 26.09 8.97 -9.99
N GLU A 39 24.79 8.79 -10.23
CA GLU A 39 23.73 9.63 -9.68
C GLU A 39 23.59 9.28 -8.18
N ASP A 40 23.77 10.29 -7.32
CA ASP A 40 23.54 10.17 -5.88
C ASP A 40 22.03 10.04 -5.59
N GLU A 41 21.55 8.82 -5.38
CA GLU A 41 20.32 8.60 -4.61
C GLU A 41 20.71 8.41 -3.15
N ALA A 42 20.17 9.26 -2.27
CA ALA A 42 20.39 9.17 -0.84
C ALA A 42 19.61 7.99 -0.25
N ASP A 43 20.24 6.82 -0.20
CA ASP A 43 19.78 5.69 0.60
C ASP A 43 19.63 6.13 2.06
N LYS A 44 18.40 6.19 2.57
CA LYS A 44 18.15 6.26 4.01
C LYS A 44 18.56 4.91 4.61
N GLU A 45 19.69 4.86 5.31
CA GLU A 45 20.08 3.72 6.15
C GLU A 45 19.07 3.55 7.31
N ILE A 46 17.99 2.83 7.06
CA ILE A 46 17.12 2.26 8.10
C ILE A 46 17.63 0.85 8.37
N LYS A 47 17.94 0.56 9.64
CA LYS A 47 18.52 -0.72 10.06
C LYS A 47 17.55 -1.88 9.75
N ASN A 48 17.95 -2.74 8.83
CA ASN A 48 17.35 -4.06 8.63
C ASN A 48 17.90 -5.03 9.70
N GLU A 49 17.31 -5.06 10.90
CA GLU A 49 17.56 -6.10 11.89
C GLU A 49 16.81 -7.41 11.52
N GLU A 50 17.45 -8.56 11.73
CA GLU A 50 16.81 -9.86 11.56
C GLU A 50 15.70 -10.02 12.61
N LEU A 51 14.50 -10.43 12.17
CA LEU A 51 13.37 -10.71 13.05
C LEU A 51 13.81 -11.65 14.19
N PRO A 52 13.50 -11.32 15.47
CA PRO A 52 13.63 -12.29 16.54
C PRO A 52 12.85 -13.55 16.16
N ASN A 53 13.40 -14.72 16.48
CA ASN A 53 12.76 -16.00 16.23
C ASN A 53 11.39 -15.99 16.94
N ASP A 54 10.34 -15.74 16.15
CA ASP A 54 9.03 -15.32 16.65
C ASP A 54 8.29 -16.53 17.22
N ASP A 55 8.27 -16.61 18.54
CA ASP A 55 7.42 -17.53 19.31
C ASP A 55 6.02 -16.93 19.54
N SER A 56 5.61 -15.93 18.73
CA SER A 56 4.20 -15.55 18.62
C SER A 56 3.41 -16.80 18.25
N GLN A 57 2.30 -17.00 18.96
CA GLN A 57 1.37 -18.08 18.65
C GLN A 57 0.95 -17.95 17.19
N LYS A 58 1.51 -18.81 16.32
CA LYS A 58 1.04 -18.95 14.95
C LYS A 58 -0.43 -19.35 15.04
N ILE A 59 -1.31 -18.41 14.71
CA ILE A 59 -2.72 -18.71 14.49
C ILE A 59 -2.76 -19.69 13.32
N ASP A 60 -3.23 -20.91 13.60
CA ASP A 60 -3.41 -21.92 12.56
C ASP A 60 -4.56 -21.47 11.65
N VAL A 61 -4.43 -21.69 10.34
CA VAL A 61 -5.50 -21.43 9.38
C VAL A 61 -6.78 -22.15 9.81
N ALA A 62 -6.64 -23.33 10.44
CA ALA A 62 -7.75 -24.12 10.95
C ALA A 62 -8.60 -23.40 12.01
N ASP A 63 -8.04 -22.43 12.73
CA ASP A 63 -8.74 -21.65 13.75
C ASP A 63 -9.52 -20.46 13.17
N ILE A 64 -9.37 -20.19 11.87
CA ILE A 64 -10.04 -19.09 11.18
C ILE A 64 -11.39 -19.59 10.63
N PRO A 65 -12.53 -19.05 11.12
CA PRO A 65 -13.85 -19.38 10.59
C PRO A 65 -13.94 -19.17 9.08
N PRO A 66 -14.74 -19.99 8.36
CA PRO A 66 -15.04 -19.75 6.95
C PRO A 66 -15.64 -18.37 6.70
N TYR A 67 -15.38 -17.82 5.51
CA TYR A 67 -15.93 -16.53 5.11
C TYR A 67 -17.47 -16.53 5.19
N SER A 68 -18.01 -15.62 6.00
CA SER A 68 -19.45 -15.51 6.29
C SER A 68 -20.05 -14.20 5.79
N ARG A 69 -19.49 -13.66 4.69
CA ARG A 69 -19.86 -12.34 4.10
C ARG A 69 -19.50 -11.13 4.98
N LYS A 70 -18.61 -11.33 5.95
CA LYS A 70 -17.98 -10.24 6.70
C LYS A 70 -16.57 -10.02 6.16
N PRO A 71 -16.16 -8.77 5.88
CA PRO A 71 -14.86 -8.49 5.28
C PRO A 71 -13.69 -8.98 6.15
N TYR A 72 -13.85 -8.92 7.47
CA TYR A 72 -12.88 -9.38 8.45
C TYR A 72 -13.55 -10.00 9.68
N ILE A 73 -12.74 -10.61 10.54
CA ILE A 73 -13.09 -11.01 11.90
C ILE A 73 -12.07 -10.46 12.89
N GLU A 74 -12.49 -10.26 14.14
CA GLU A 74 -11.58 -9.95 15.24
C GLU A 74 -10.92 -11.24 15.75
N LEU A 75 -9.62 -11.17 15.98
CA LEU A 75 -8.82 -12.23 16.60
C LEU A 75 -8.41 -11.79 18.00
N ASN A 76 -8.22 -12.74 18.91
CA ASN A 76 -7.73 -12.46 20.27
C ASN A 76 -8.49 -11.30 20.98
N ASN A 77 -9.81 -11.25 20.83
CA ASN A 77 -10.65 -10.15 21.34
C ASN A 77 -10.21 -8.75 20.86
N ASN A 78 -9.72 -8.68 19.61
CA ASN A 78 -9.16 -7.51 18.96
C ASN A 78 -7.91 -6.94 19.66
N VAL A 79 -7.13 -7.77 20.36
CA VAL A 79 -5.90 -7.38 21.04
C VAL A 79 -4.67 -7.90 20.27
N PRO A 80 -3.71 -7.04 19.89
CA PRO A 80 -2.51 -7.46 19.18
C PRO A 80 -1.56 -8.26 20.08
N MET A 81 -0.77 -9.13 19.47
CA MET A 81 0.14 -10.07 20.13
C MET A 81 1.58 -9.52 20.21
N PHE A 82 1.77 -8.20 20.24
CA PHE A 82 3.07 -7.60 20.51
C PHE A 82 3.51 -7.88 21.95
N THR A 83 4.80 -8.11 22.15
CA THR A 83 5.43 -8.23 23.46
C THR A 83 5.42 -6.89 24.21
N GLU A 84 5.59 -6.94 25.53
CA GLU A 84 5.61 -5.73 26.36
C GLU A 84 6.87 -4.89 26.13
N GLU A 85 7.94 -5.49 25.60
CA GLU A 85 9.16 -4.82 25.16
C GLU A 85 8.92 -4.07 23.85
N GLU A 86 8.32 -4.72 22.85
CA GLU A 86 7.96 -4.07 21.57
C GLU A 86 7.05 -2.86 21.81
N LYS A 87 6.00 -3.02 22.63
CA LYS A 87 5.01 -1.97 22.95
C LYS A 87 5.61 -0.69 23.57
N LYS A 88 6.88 -0.70 23.97
CA LYS A 88 7.59 0.45 24.54
C LYS A 88 8.55 1.12 23.54
N SER A 89 8.79 0.50 22.38
CA SER A 89 9.73 1.02 21.40
C SER A 89 9.12 2.15 20.57
N THR A 90 9.82 3.28 20.53
CA THR A 90 9.55 4.40 19.62
C THR A 90 10.62 4.51 18.54
N GLU A 91 11.34 3.43 18.26
CA GLU A 91 12.29 3.40 17.15
C GLU A 91 11.53 3.17 15.85
N ALA A 92 11.75 4.04 14.85
CA ALA A 92 11.22 3.86 13.51
C ALA A 92 11.95 2.71 12.81
N PHE A 93 11.21 1.73 12.30
CA PHE A 93 11.77 0.62 11.55
C PHE A 93 10.75 0.01 10.59
N GLU A 94 11.27 -0.72 9.60
CA GLU A 94 10.52 -1.58 8.71
C GLU A 94 11.27 -2.90 8.51
N HIS A 95 10.54 -4.00 8.53
CA HIS A 95 11.06 -5.35 8.33
C HIS A 95 10.13 -6.12 7.41
N TYR A 96 10.69 -6.64 6.32
CA TYR A 96 10.00 -7.48 5.36
C TYR A 96 10.68 -8.84 5.29
N SER A 97 9.95 -9.88 5.65
CA SER A 97 10.46 -11.26 5.61
C SER A 97 10.90 -11.64 4.20
N ASN A 98 11.94 -12.47 4.10
CA ASN A 98 12.30 -13.09 2.84
C ASN A 98 11.13 -13.92 2.30
N LEU A 99 11.03 -13.98 0.97
CA LEU A 99 10.10 -14.88 0.33
C LEU A 99 10.42 -16.33 0.72
N ASP A 100 9.39 -17.15 0.90
CA ASP A 100 9.59 -18.56 1.16
C ASP A 100 9.98 -19.35 -0.11
N LYS A 101 10.11 -20.67 0.01
CA LYS A 101 10.52 -21.54 -1.11
C LYS A 101 9.53 -21.58 -2.28
N LEU A 102 8.30 -21.13 -2.07
CA LEU A 102 7.26 -21.02 -3.10
C LEU A 102 7.14 -19.58 -3.64
N GLY A 103 8.03 -18.67 -3.23
CA GLY A 103 8.01 -17.26 -3.61
C GLY A 103 6.92 -16.45 -2.89
N ARG A 104 6.42 -16.96 -1.76
CA ARG A 104 5.33 -16.31 -1.01
C ARG A 104 5.90 -15.31 -0.02
N CYS A 105 5.24 -14.16 0.14
CA CYS A 105 5.61 -13.16 1.14
C CYS A 105 5.45 -13.74 2.56
N GLY A 106 6.41 -13.41 3.43
CA GLY A 106 6.29 -13.63 4.87
C GLY A 106 5.71 -12.41 5.59
N VAL A 107 5.99 -12.30 6.88
CA VAL A 107 5.54 -11.20 7.74
C VAL A 107 6.17 -9.88 7.30
N ALA A 108 5.36 -8.83 7.24
CA ALA A 108 5.79 -7.44 7.19
C ALA A 108 5.50 -6.77 8.53
N TYR A 109 6.49 -6.09 9.11
CA TYR A 109 6.43 -5.51 10.45
C TYR A 109 7.11 -4.14 10.46
N ALA A 110 6.43 -3.12 10.97
CA ALA A 110 6.98 -1.77 11.08
C ALA A 110 6.53 -1.10 12.36
N ASN A 111 7.28 -0.09 12.78
CA ASN A 111 6.82 0.90 13.75
C ASN A 111 6.49 2.20 13.02
N VAL A 112 5.28 2.24 12.46
CA VAL A 112 4.82 3.27 11.54
C VAL A 112 4.80 4.63 12.24
N CYS A 113 5.52 5.59 11.67
CA CYS A 113 5.54 6.99 12.11
C CYS A 113 5.74 7.91 10.90
N LYS A 114 5.73 9.22 11.11
CA LYS A 114 5.87 10.19 10.02
C LYS A 114 7.20 10.10 9.28
N GLU A 115 8.25 9.58 9.91
CA GLU A 115 9.56 9.40 9.28
C GLU A 115 9.54 8.38 8.14
N LEU A 116 8.70 7.34 8.28
CA LEU A 116 8.52 6.26 7.30
C LEU A 116 7.52 6.64 6.20
N MET A 117 6.69 7.66 6.42
CA MET A 117 5.71 8.07 5.42
C MET A 117 6.39 8.57 4.13
N PRO A 118 5.78 8.31 2.96
CA PRO A 118 6.35 8.74 1.68
C PRO A 118 6.47 10.26 1.61
N THR A 119 7.61 10.72 1.09
CA THR A 119 7.86 12.13 0.74
C THR A 119 7.71 12.41 -0.75
N GLU A 120 7.51 11.37 -1.55
CA GLU A 120 7.43 11.42 -3.01
C GLU A 120 6.09 10.86 -3.50
N GLU A 121 5.87 10.90 -4.82
CA GLU A 121 4.71 10.25 -5.43
C GLU A 121 4.93 8.73 -5.55
N ARG A 122 3.82 7.99 -5.56
CA ARG A 122 3.86 6.53 -5.70
C ARG A 122 4.34 6.13 -7.09
N GLY A 123 5.37 5.28 -7.12
CA GLY A 123 5.93 4.70 -8.33
C GLY A 123 5.14 3.51 -8.88
N SER A 124 5.59 3.00 -10.03
CA SER A 124 4.98 1.83 -10.67
C SER A 124 5.41 0.54 -9.99
N ILE A 125 4.42 -0.30 -9.68
CA ILE A 125 4.64 -1.67 -9.17
C ILE A 125 4.26 -2.74 -10.20
N GLY A 126 3.95 -2.33 -11.44
CA GLY A 126 3.40 -3.19 -12.48
C GLY A 126 4.32 -4.33 -12.92
N ASN A 127 5.61 -4.30 -12.56
CA ASN A 127 6.58 -5.34 -12.88
C ASN A 127 6.56 -6.51 -11.89
N ILE A 128 6.06 -6.30 -10.68
CA ILE A 128 6.06 -7.32 -9.63
C ILE A 128 5.05 -8.42 -9.96
N ARG A 129 5.41 -9.67 -9.70
CA ARG A 129 4.56 -10.85 -9.92
C ARG A 129 4.60 -11.70 -8.65
N PRO A 130 3.74 -11.42 -7.66
CA PRO A 130 3.67 -12.23 -6.45
C PRO A 130 3.32 -13.69 -6.74
N SER A 131 3.45 -14.56 -5.74
CA SER A 131 3.04 -15.95 -5.84
C SER A 131 1.59 -16.09 -6.35
N GLY A 132 1.40 -17.00 -7.32
CA GLY A 132 0.11 -17.27 -7.97
C GLY A 132 -0.44 -16.14 -8.85
N TRP A 133 0.36 -15.09 -9.11
CA TRP A 133 -0.09 -13.95 -9.91
C TRP A 133 -0.42 -14.33 -11.36
N HIS A 134 -1.59 -13.91 -11.81
CA HIS A 134 -1.94 -13.77 -13.22
C HIS A 134 -3.10 -12.77 -13.37
N THR A 135 -3.30 -12.28 -14.59
CA THR A 135 -4.34 -11.28 -14.86
C THR A 135 -5.69 -11.97 -15.07
N VAL A 136 -6.67 -11.69 -14.20
CA VAL A 136 -8.04 -12.20 -14.31
C VAL A 136 -9.02 -11.03 -14.31
N LYS A 137 -10.07 -11.12 -15.14
CA LYS A 137 -11.09 -10.07 -15.27
C LYS A 137 -12.53 -10.57 -15.11
N TYR A 138 -13.35 -9.79 -14.39
CA TYR A 138 -14.80 -9.98 -14.25
C TYR A 138 -15.56 -8.66 -14.41
N PRO A 139 -15.77 -8.18 -15.66
CA PRO A 139 -16.41 -6.87 -15.92
C PRO A 139 -17.80 -6.67 -15.31
N ASP A 140 -18.57 -7.74 -15.16
CA ASP A 140 -19.95 -7.65 -14.63
C ASP A 140 -20.03 -7.82 -13.10
N VAL A 141 -18.89 -8.03 -12.43
CA VAL A 141 -18.82 -8.32 -10.98
C VAL A 141 -17.92 -7.33 -10.26
N ILE A 142 -16.89 -6.82 -10.93
CA ILE A 142 -15.86 -5.95 -10.36
C ILE A 142 -15.80 -4.67 -11.19
N GLU A 143 -15.98 -3.53 -10.53
CA GLU A 143 -16.13 -2.22 -11.17
C GLU A 143 -14.97 -1.83 -12.10
N ASP A 144 -13.73 -2.11 -11.71
CA ASP A 144 -12.53 -1.86 -12.53
C ASP A 144 -12.10 -3.07 -13.37
N ASN A 145 -12.94 -4.10 -13.40
CA ASN A 145 -12.78 -5.38 -14.08
C ASN A 145 -11.73 -6.33 -13.51
N TYR A 146 -10.75 -5.92 -12.69
CA TYR A 146 -9.62 -6.80 -12.34
C TYR A 146 -9.83 -7.48 -10.98
N LEU A 147 -9.72 -8.81 -10.95
CA LEU A 147 -9.85 -9.56 -9.70
C LEU A 147 -8.69 -9.29 -8.74
N TYR A 148 -7.46 -9.41 -9.24
CA TYR A 148 -6.26 -9.35 -8.42
C TYR A 148 -5.56 -8.00 -8.50
N ASN A 149 -5.08 -7.56 -7.35
CA ASN A 149 -4.22 -6.43 -7.13
C ASN A 149 -2.89 -6.93 -6.56
N ARG A 150 -1.82 -6.17 -6.84
CA ARG A 150 -0.56 -6.31 -6.11
C ARG A 150 -0.78 -5.62 -4.78
N SER A 151 -1.31 -6.38 -3.83
CA SER A 151 -1.75 -5.87 -2.54
C SER A 151 -0.53 -5.70 -1.65
N HIS A 152 -0.30 -4.48 -1.20
CA HIS A 152 0.73 -4.18 -0.21
C HIS A 152 0.38 -4.86 1.13
N LEU A 153 1.36 -5.41 1.85
CA LEU A 153 1.16 -5.85 3.24
C LEU A 153 1.21 -4.65 4.19
N ILE A 154 2.19 -3.78 4.00
CA ILE A 154 2.23 -2.44 4.59
C ILE A 154 2.04 -1.45 3.44
N ALA A 155 0.93 -0.70 3.50
CA ALA A 155 0.57 0.26 2.47
C ALA A 155 1.66 1.31 2.22
N TYR A 156 1.81 1.70 0.96
CA TYR A 156 2.69 2.80 0.54
C TYR A 156 2.48 4.06 1.38
N SER A 157 1.24 4.41 1.72
CA SER A 157 0.92 5.60 2.53
C SER A 157 1.47 5.55 3.96
N LEU A 158 1.84 4.37 4.46
CA LEU A 158 2.36 4.17 5.81
C LEU A 158 3.90 4.11 5.84
N ALA A 159 4.52 3.58 4.78
CA ALA A 159 5.94 3.20 4.80
C ALA A 159 6.72 3.57 3.51
N GLY A 160 6.08 4.17 2.51
CA GLY A 160 6.75 4.64 1.29
C GLY A 160 7.26 3.57 0.33
N GLU A 161 7.12 2.28 0.66
CA GLU A 161 7.61 1.19 -0.17
C GLU A 161 6.81 1.00 -1.47
N ASN A 162 7.49 1.15 -2.61
CA ASN A 162 6.92 0.96 -3.94
C ASN A 162 6.93 -0.52 -4.36
N ALA A 163 7.85 -0.91 -5.24
CA ALA A 163 7.89 -2.21 -5.91
C ALA A 163 8.68 -3.27 -5.10
N ASN A 164 8.47 -3.32 -3.79
CA ASN A 164 9.12 -4.29 -2.92
C ASN A 164 8.45 -5.66 -3.01
N GLU A 165 9.14 -6.63 -3.62
CA GLU A 165 8.65 -7.99 -3.84
C GLU A 165 8.28 -8.72 -2.53
N LYS A 166 8.88 -8.33 -1.39
CA LYS A 166 8.60 -8.92 -0.07
C LYS A 166 7.38 -8.31 0.62
N ASN A 167 6.79 -7.27 0.03
CA ASN A 167 5.67 -6.52 0.58
C ASN A 167 4.41 -6.62 -0.32
N LEU A 168 4.41 -7.46 -1.36
CA LEU A 168 3.33 -7.51 -2.35
C LEU A 168 2.80 -8.93 -2.51
N ILE A 169 1.51 -9.14 -2.22
CA ILE A 169 0.82 -10.41 -2.44
C ILE A 169 -0.20 -10.31 -3.58
N THR A 170 -0.60 -11.47 -4.12
CA THR A 170 -1.78 -11.58 -4.99
C THR A 170 -3.04 -11.48 -4.12
N GLY A 171 -3.51 -10.25 -3.90
CA GLY A 171 -4.72 -9.96 -3.14
C GLY A 171 -5.89 -9.63 -4.06
N THR A 172 -7.11 -9.98 -3.68
CA THR A 172 -8.31 -9.55 -4.39
C THR A 172 -8.53 -8.04 -4.26
N ARG A 173 -9.29 -7.45 -5.18
CA ARG A 173 -9.74 -6.06 -5.10
C ARG A 173 -10.45 -5.76 -3.78
N TYR A 174 -11.30 -6.70 -3.34
CA TYR A 174 -12.04 -6.61 -2.09
C TYR A 174 -11.15 -6.72 -0.84
N LEU A 175 -10.15 -7.60 -0.81
CA LEU A 175 -9.15 -7.58 0.26
C LEU A 175 -8.45 -6.23 0.32
N ASN A 176 -7.88 -5.79 -0.81
CA ASN A 176 -6.99 -4.64 -0.89
C ASN A 176 -7.70 -3.32 -0.54
N HIS A 177 -8.81 -2.97 -1.21
CA HIS A 177 -9.44 -1.64 -1.04
C HIS A 177 -10.68 -1.64 -0.15
N ILE A 178 -11.26 -2.80 0.17
CA ILE A 178 -12.42 -2.84 1.07
C ILE A 178 -11.99 -3.22 2.47
N THR A 179 -11.18 -4.26 2.60
CA THR A 179 -10.92 -4.84 3.92
C THR A 179 -9.68 -4.24 4.58
N MET A 180 -8.51 -4.34 3.97
CA MET A 180 -7.25 -3.83 4.55
C MET A 180 -7.28 -2.31 4.72
N GLN A 181 -7.82 -1.60 3.73
CA GLN A 181 -7.92 -0.15 3.74
C GLN A 181 -8.65 0.43 4.97
N ILE A 182 -9.64 -0.29 5.54
CA ILE A 182 -10.33 0.13 6.79
C ILE A 182 -9.33 0.36 7.92
N PHE A 183 -8.33 -0.51 8.04
CA PHE A 183 -7.34 -0.49 9.13
C PHE A 183 -6.17 0.43 8.80
N GLU A 184 -5.72 0.41 7.55
CA GLU A 184 -4.65 1.29 7.07
C GLU A 184 -5.03 2.77 7.23
N MET A 185 -6.26 3.15 6.90
CA MET A 185 -6.73 4.53 7.08
C MET A 185 -6.76 4.95 8.56
N GLN A 186 -7.16 4.06 9.48
CA GLN A 186 -7.14 4.37 10.90
C GLN A 186 -5.72 4.67 11.40
N VAL A 187 -4.75 3.85 10.99
CA VAL A 187 -3.34 4.04 11.34
C VAL A 187 -2.79 5.32 10.69
N LEU A 188 -3.06 5.52 9.40
CA LEU A 188 -2.64 6.69 8.64
C LEU A 188 -3.13 7.99 9.29
N ASP A 189 -4.42 8.07 9.61
CA ASP A 189 -5.01 9.25 10.24
C ASP A 189 -4.44 9.50 11.63
N TYR A 190 -4.22 8.43 12.41
CA TYR A 190 -3.61 8.55 13.72
C TYR A 190 -2.19 9.12 13.62
N VAL A 191 -1.33 8.56 12.78
CA VAL A 191 0.08 9.00 12.62
C VAL A 191 0.18 10.38 11.94
N ARG A 192 -0.77 10.76 11.08
CA ARG A 192 -0.81 12.13 10.54
C ARG A 192 -1.22 13.13 11.62
N ALA A 193 -2.21 12.79 12.44
CA ALA A 193 -2.73 13.67 13.49
C ALA A 193 -1.85 13.74 14.74
N LYS A 194 -1.07 12.68 15.01
CA LYS A 194 -0.24 12.50 16.20
C LYS A 194 1.20 12.28 15.78
N ASP A 195 2.15 12.94 16.44
CA ASP A 195 3.58 12.71 16.21
C ASP A 195 4.05 11.44 16.95
N ASN A 196 3.33 10.35 16.71
CA ASN A 196 3.36 9.11 17.48
C ASN A 196 3.69 7.92 16.57
N HIS A 197 4.06 6.81 17.19
CA HIS A 197 4.38 5.54 16.54
C HIS A 197 3.22 4.53 16.68
N VAL A 198 3.08 3.69 15.66
CA VAL A 198 2.15 2.56 15.65
C VAL A 198 2.91 1.31 15.24
N LEU A 199 3.09 0.37 16.18
CA LEU A 199 3.53 -0.98 15.85
C LEU A 199 2.47 -1.58 14.94
N TYR A 200 2.89 -2.08 13.79
CA TYR A 200 2.02 -2.52 12.73
C TYR A 200 2.58 -3.78 12.08
N ARG A 201 1.87 -4.90 12.18
CA ARG A 201 2.32 -6.18 11.65
C ARG A 201 1.24 -6.79 10.77
N VAL A 202 1.63 -7.22 9.58
CA VAL A 202 0.75 -7.89 8.63
C VAL A 202 1.35 -9.24 8.26
N THR A 203 0.59 -10.30 8.54
CA THR A 203 1.01 -11.69 8.37
C THR A 203 0.11 -12.37 7.35
N PRO A 204 0.60 -12.65 6.13
CA PRO A 204 -0.12 -13.50 5.17
C PRO A 204 -0.34 -14.90 5.73
N VAL A 205 -1.56 -15.41 5.56
CA VAL A 205 -1.95 -16.74 6.03
C VAL A 205 -2.18 -17.65 4.84
N PHE A 206 -1.34 -18.67 4.69
CA PHE A 206 -1.44 -19.67 3.63
C PHE A 206 -1.88 -21.01 4.19
N GLU A 207 -2.83 -21.66 3.51
CA GLU A 207 -3.15 -23.05 3.76
C GLU A 207 -2.20 -23.95 2.96
N ASN A 208 -1.42 -24.80 3.64
CA ASN A 208 -0.46 -25.72 3.02
C ASN A 208 0.47 -25.01 2.00
N ASP A 209 0.58 -25.56 0.79
CA ASP A 209 1.41 -25.06 -0.32
C ASP A 209 0.63 -24.08 -1.23
N ASN A 210 -0.50 -23.53 -0.79
CA ASN A 210 -1.25 -22.56 -1.58
C ASN A 210 -0.37 -21.36 -1.93
N LEU A 211 -0.47 -20.91 -3.19
CA LEU A 211 0.29 -19.77 -3.69
C LEU A 211 -0.38 -18.44 -3.34
N LEU A 212 -1.70 -18.41 -3.16
CA LEU A 212 -2.42 -17.25 -2.64
C LEU A 212 -2.65 -17.42 -1.15
N ALA A 213 -2.53 -16.33 -0.42
CA ALA A 213 -2.92 -16.29 0.97
C ALA A 213 -4.45 -16.40 1.07
N THR A 214 -4.96 -17.19 2.00
CA THR A 214 -6.38 -17.25 2.37
C THR A 214 -6.86 -15.89 2.91
N GLY A 215 -5.95 -15.11 3.47
CA GLY A 215 -6.16 -13.78 3.99
C GLY A 215 -4.89 -13.25 4.66
N VAL A 216 -5.02 -12.14 5.35
CA VAL A 216 -3.93 -11.55 6.15
C VAL A 216 -4.40 -11.29 7.57
N ILE A 217 -3.54 -11.55 8.55
CA ILE A 217 -3.72 -11.04 9.92
C ILE A 217 -3.12 -9.64 9.95
N MET A 218 -3.84 -8.67 10.49
CA MET A 218 -3.36 -7.31 10.70
C MET A 218 -3.43 -6.99 12.19
N GLU A 219 -2.30 -6.57 12.75
CA GLU A 219 -2.15 -6.19 14.15
C GLU A 219 -1.63 -4.76 14.24
N ALA A 220 -2.21 -3.95 15.12
CA ALA A 220 -1.69 -2.62 15.38
C ALA A 220 -1.83 -2.16 16.83
N TRP A 221 -0.83 -1.40 17.29
CA TRP A 221 -0.76 -0.82 18.63
C TRP A 221 -0.10 0.55 18.60
N SER A 222 -0.82 1.60 19.04
CA SER A 222 -0.22 2.92 19.22
C SER A 222 0.65 2.99 20.48
N VAL A 223 1.92 3.32 20.31
CA VAL A 223 2.95 3.16 21.35
C VAL A 223 2.79 4.19 22.48
N GLU A 224 2.82 5.48 22.17
CA GLU A 224 2.91 6.57 23.16
C GLU A 224 1.61 6.79 23.95
N ASP A 225 0.50 6.23 23.50
CA ASP A 225 -0.78 6.34 24.19
C ASP A 225 -1.31 5.02 24.75
N ASP A 226 -0.44 4.00 24.84
CA ASP A 226 -0.74 2.67 25.38
C ASP A 226 -1.94 2.01 24.68
N GLY A 227 -1.97 2.07 23.35
CA GLY A 227 -3.02 1.48 22.52
C GLY A 227 -4.38 2.18 22.61
N ARG A 228 -4.47 3.36 23.24
CA ARG A 228 -5.75 4.09 23.35
C ARG A 228 -6.24 4.63 22.01
N GLY A 229 -5.31 4.99 21.12
CA GLY A 229 -5.60 5.49 19.79
C GLY A 229 -5.86 4.38 18.79
N ILE A 230 -4.93 3.43 18.70
CA ILE A 230 -4.95 2.29 17.79
C ILE A 230 -4.67 1.01 18.60
N CYS A 231 -5.61 0.08 18.55
CA CYS A 231 -5.45 -1.26 19.11
C CYS A 231 -6.38 -2.20 18.35
N PHE A 232 -5.82 -3.10 17.55
CA PHE A 232 -6.59 -4.12 16.87
C PHE A 232 -5.77 -5.37 16.55
N ASN A 233 -6.49 -6.48 16.36
CA ASN A 233 -5.99 -7.73 15.82
C ASN A 233 -7.12 -8.39 15.03
N VAL A 234 -6.97 -8.42 13.71
CA VAL A 234 -8.03 -8.82 12.79
C VAL A 234 -7.52 -9.76 11.72
N PHE A 235 -8.38 -10.64 11.23
CA PHE A 235 -8.14 -11.42 10.03
C PHE A 235 -8.99 -10.89 8.88
N CYS A 236 -8.34 -10.52 7.79
CA CYS A 236 -8.91 -9.95 6.59
C CYS A 236 -8.93 -11.02 5.48
N TYR A 237 -10.11 -11.41 5.00
CA TYR A 237 -10.24 -12.50 4.03
C TYR A 237 -9.78 -12.09 2.62
N ASN A 238 -8.98 -12.94 1.97
CA ASN A 238 -8.60 -12.75 0.57
C ASN A 238 -9.67 -13.30 -0.39
N VAL A 239 -10.88 -12.74 -0.31
CA VAL A 239 -12.06 -13.18 -1.05
C VAL A 239 -12.59 -12.07 -1.94
N GLN A 240 -13.34 -12.42 -2.97
CA GLN A 240 -14.10 -11.45 -3.77
C GLN A 240 -15.56 -11.92 -3.82
N PRO A 241 -16.53 -11.13 -3.32
CA PRO A 241 -17.94 -11.48 -3.41
C PRO A 241 -18.36 -11.81 -4.86
N GLY A 242 -19.05 -12.94 -5.03
CA GLY A 242 -19.49 -13.43 -6.34
C GLY A 242 -18.44 -14.22 -7.13
N ILE A 243 -17.24 -14.44 -6.57
CA ILE A 243 -16.14 -15.18 -7.21
C ILE A 243 -15.60 -16.24 -6.25
N GLU A 244 -15.48 -17.48 -6.74
CA GLU A 244 -14.78 -18.57 -6.06
C GLU A 244 -13.32 -18.59 -6.55
N ILE A 245 -12.38 -18.71 -5.61
CA ILE A 245 -10.93 -18.68 -5.86
C ILE A 245 -10.32 -20.02 -5.49
N ASP A 246 -9.51 -20.56 -6.40
CA ASP A 246 -8.56 -21.63 -6.11
C ASP A 246 -7.27 -21.01 -5.57
N TYR A 247 -7.07 -21.09 -4.25
CA TYR A 247 -5.89 -20.52 -3.60
C TYR A 247 -4.59 -21.26 -3.93
N THR A 248 -4.66 -22.51 -4.41
CA THR A 248 -3.47 -23.26 -4.80
C THR A 248 -2.81 -22.65 -6.04
N THR A 249 -3.62 -22.23 -7.01
CA THR A 249 -3.14 -21.77 -8.33
C THR A 249 -3.39 -20.29 -8.60
N GLY A 250 -4.38 -19.71 -7.92
CA GLY A 250 -4.95 -18.39 -8.20
C GLY A 250 -6.08 -18.42 -9.23
N GLU A 251 -6.41 -19.58 -9.83
CA GLU A 251 -7.53 -19.68 -10.76
C GLU A 251 -8.85 -19.28 -10.09
N SER A 252 -9.85 -18.89 -10.86
CA SER A 252 -11.13 -18.46 -10.31
C SER A 252 -12.30 -18.72 -11.24
N LYS A 253 -13.50 -18.73 -10.68
CA LYS A 253 -14.76 -18.82 -11.42
C LYS A 253 -15.83 -18.01 -10.71
N ARG A 254 -16.94 -17.74 -11.41
CA ARG A 254 -18.10 -17.13 -10.75
C ARG A 254 -18.66 -18.07 -9.67
N ASP A 255 -19.05 -17.50 -8.56
CA ASP A 255 -19.78 -18.19 -7.51
C ASP A 255 -21.27 -18.26 -7.90
N GLU A 256 -21.69 -19.43 -8.39
CA GLU A 256 -23.06 -19.68 -8.83
C GLU A 256 -24.06 -19.71 -7.67
N SER A 257 -23.60 -19.77 -6.40
CA SER A 257 -24.47 -19.72 -5.22
C SER A 257 -25.06 -18.32 -4.96
N VAL A 258 -24.56 -17.29 -5.66
CA VAL A 258 -24.99 -15.89 -5.57
C VAL A 258 -25.90 -15.49 -6.76
N ALA A 259 -26.15 -16.40 -7.71
CA ALA A 259 -27.00 -16.15 -8.88
C ALA A 259 -28.50 -16.14 -8.52
N GLY A 260 -28.98 -15.02 -7.97
CA GLY A 260 -30.36 -14.91 -7.50
C GLY A 260 -30.86 -13.52 -7.16
N THR A 261 -30.40 -12.45 -7.82
CA THR A 261 -31.13 -11.16 -7.85
C THR A 261 -30.80 -10.42 -9.14
N THR A 262 -31.56 -10.74 -10.19
CA THR A 262 -31.71 -9.88 -11.36
C THR A 262 -32.55 -8.67 -10.92
N THR A 263 -31.95 -7.48 -10.90
CA THR A 263 -32.71 -6.23 -10.98
C THR A 263 -32.38 -5.54 -12.29
N GLU A 264 -33.44 -5.34 -13.05
CA GLU A 264 -33.51 -4.81 -14.40
C GLU A 264 -32.65 -3.56 -14.59
N GLN A 265 -31.66 -3.67 -15.48
CA GLN A 265 -30.96 -2.53 -16.06
C GLN A 265 -31.97 -1.72 -16.88
N THR A 266 -32.34 -0.55 -16.37
CA THR A 266 -32.94 0.48 -17.21
C THR A 266 -31.81 1.19 -17.93
N THR A 267 -31.84 1.04 -19.25
CA THR A 267 -30.95 1.67 -20.22
C THR A 267 -31.19 3.17 -20.24
N GLU A 268 -30.18 3.96 -19.89
CA GLU A 268 -30.08 5.32 -20.41
C GLU A 268 -28.67 5.57 -20.97
N THR A 269 -28.70 5.80 -22.27
CA THR A 269 -27.60 6.14 -23.16
C THR A 269 -27.13 7.56 -22.87
N THR A 270 -25.83 7.73 -22.58
CA THR A 270 -25.14 8.98 -22.97
C THR A 270 -23.85 8.61 -23.67
N THR A 271 -23.84 8.90 -24.96
CA THR A 271 -22.72 8.83 -25.89
C THR A 271 -21.68 9.91 -25.57
N GLU A 272 -20.39 9.58 -25.70
CA GLU A 272 -19.19 10.43 -25.95
C GLU A 272 -18.05 10.04 -24.99
N GLN A 273 -16.79 9.90 -25.39
CA GLN A 273 -16.11 9.74 -26.67
C GLN A 273 -14.75 9.13 -26.29
N ALA A 274 -14.24 8.22 -27.11
CA ALA A 274 -12.96 7.57 -26.85
C ALA A 274 -11.81 8.58 -26.86
N THR A 275 -11.01 8.59 -25.78
CA THR A 275 -9.60 9.00 -25.83
C THR A 275 -8.78 7.98 -25.06
N THR A 276 -7.95 7.26 -25.80
CA THR A 276 -6.81 6.47 -25.33
C THR A 276 -5.79 7.34 -24.62
N SER A 277 -5.37 6.95 -23.42
CA SER A 277 -4.03 7.21 -22.90
C SER A 277 -3.77 6.44 -21.61
N ASP A 278 -2.61 5.79 -21.58
CA ASP A 278 -1.97 5.16 -20.43
C ASP A 278 -1.71 6.13 -19.27
N ASN A 279 -1.58 5.55 -18.07
CA ASN A 279 -1.02 6.09 -16.83
C ASN A 279 -1.59 7.42 -16.29
N ALA A 280 -2.34 7.31 -15.20
CA ALA A 280 -2.44 8.38 -14.21
C ALA A 280 -2.37 7.78 -12.81
N ALA A 281 -1.39 8.25 -12.03
CA ALA A 281 -1.38 8.13 -10.59
C ALA A 281 -2.71 8.68 -10.04
N THR A 282 -3.45 7.86 -9.30
CA THR A 282 -4.57 8.35 -8.50
C THR A 282 -4.06 8.59 -7.09
N SER A 283 -4.10 9.88 -6.73
CA SER A 283 -3.88 10.41 -5.39
C SER A 283 -4.71 9.68 -4.34
N ASP A 284 -4.19 9.59 -3.12
CA ASP A 284 -4.92 9.37 -1.86
C ASP A 284 -6.44 9.69 -1.98
N SER A 285 -7.30 8.68 -1.82
CA SER A 285 -8.78 8.71 -1.58
C SER A 285 -9.74 7.96 -2.53
N ASP A 286 -9.41 6.78 -3.05
CA ASP A 286 -10.40 5.94 -3.77
C ASP A 286 -11.55 5.41 -2.89
N TRP A 287 -11.37 5.34 -1.57
CA TRP A 287 -12.40 4.91 -0.60
C TRP A 287 -13.67 5.77 -0.66
N TYR A 288 -13.49 7.09 -0.75
CA TYR A 288 -14.64 7.99 -0.77
C TYR A 288 -15.45 7.88 -2.07
N ASN A 289 -14.89 7.31 -3.13
CA ASN A 289 -15.53 7.12 -4.42
C ASN A 289 -15.93 5.65 -4.68
N THR A 290 -15.64 4.73 -3.77
CA THR A 290 -16.00 3.31 -3.91
C THR A 290 -17.43 3.07 -3.43
N LYS A 291 -18.21 2.33 -4.21
CA LYS A 291 -19.62 2.07 -3.89
C LYS A 291 -19.76 0.93 -2.88
N MET A 292 -20.46 1.16 -1.78
CA MET A 292 -20.65 0.18 -0.70
C MET A 292 -22.03 0.31 -0.05
N THR A 293 -22.42 -0.72 0.72
CA THR A 293 -23.60 -0.67 1.58
C THR A 293 -23.32 0.13 2.85
N PHE A 294 -24.09 1.18 3.07
CA PHE A 294 -24.07 2.01 4.26
C PHE A 294 -25.43 2.04 4.94
N ILE A 295 -25.41 2.32 6.25
CA ILE A 295 -26.62 2.65 7.03
C ILE A 295 -26.60 4.15 7.31
N LEU A 296 -27.53 4.88 6.70
CA LEU A 296 -27.70 6.31 6.94
C LEU A 296 -28.61 6.54 8.15
N ASN A 297 -28.23 7.51 8.98
CA ASN A 297 -29.14 8.14 9.92
C ASN A 297 -29.79 9.34 9.24
N THR A 298 -31.04 9.20 8.81
CA THR A 298 -31.77 10.25 8.08
C THR A 298 -32.06 11.50 8.92
N HIS A 299 -32.04 11.36 10.26
CA HIS A 299 -32.26 12.46 11.21
C HIS A 299 -30.97 13.24 11.50
N THR A 300 -29.89 12.56 11.91
CA THR A 300 -28.61 13.21 12.24
C THR A 300 -27.72 13.45 11.03
N LYS A 301 -28.15 13.00 9.85
CA LYS A 301 -27.37 13.03 8.60
C LYS A 301 -26.00 12.37 8.74
N LYS A 302 -25.93 11.17 9.33
CA LYS A 302 -24.67 10.41 9.46
C LYS A 302 -24.62 9.17 8.58
N ILE A 303 -23.44 8.89 8.04
CA ILE A 303 -23.12 7.66 7.30
C ILE A 303 -22.54 6.66 8.29
N HIS A 304 -23.06 5.44 8.34
CA HIS A 304 -22.53 4.36 9.17
C HIS A 304 -22.20 3.14 8.34
N MET A 305 -21.18 2.40 8.76
CA MET A 305 -21.02 1.00 8.33
C MET A 305 -22.15 0.14 8.93
N PRO A 306 -22.60 -0.93 8.25
CA PRO A 306 -23.69 -1.80 8.74
C PRO A 306 -23.46 -2.38 10.14
N ASP A 307 -22.21 -2.60 10.51
CA ASP A 307 -21.77 -3.14 11.80
C ASP A 307 -21.49 -2.07 12.87
N CYS A 308 -21.57 -0.78 12.52
CA CYS A 308 -21.27 0.31 13.43
C CYS A 308 -22.09 0.21 14.72
N ARG A 309 -21.42 0.29 15.88
CA ARG A 309 -22.07 0.29 17.21
C ARG A 309 -23.18 1.33 17.34
N GLY A 310 -23.04 2.47 16.65
CA GLY A 310 -24.06 3.52 16.59
C GLY A 310 -25.38 3.09 15.95
N VAL A 311 -25.37 2.12 15.03
CA VAL A 311 -26.57 1.61 14.36
C VAL A 311 -27.47 0.86 15.35
N LYS A 312 -26.90 0.14 16.32
CA LYS A 312 -27.69 -0.59 17.36
C LYS A 312 -28.47 0.34 18.28
N GLN A 313 -28.01 1.58 18.46
CA GLN A 313 -28.65 2.58 19.32
C GLN A 313 -29.55 3.56 18.56
N MET A 314 -29.58 3.44 17.23
CA MET A 314 -30.41 4.26 16.36
C MET A 314 -31.84 3.74 16.31
N ALA A 315 -32.82 4.65 16.31
CA ALA A 315 -34.22 4.31 16.10
C ALA A 315 -34.44 3.81 14.67
N ASP A 316 -35.18 2.71 14.48
CA ASP A 316 -35.36 2.07 13.17
C ASP A 316 -35.95 3.02 12.10
N ARG A 317 -36.86 3.90 12.50
CA ARG A 317 -37.43 4.94 11.61
C ARG A 317 -36.40 5.93 11.03
N ASN A 318 -35.22 6.01 11.64
CA ASN A 318 -34.14 6.89 11.20
C ASN A 318 -33.08 6.13 10.38
N LYS A 319 -33.18 4.80 10.26
CA LYS A 319 -32.23 3.98 9.51
C LYS A 319 -32.65 3.92 8.04
N LEU A 320 -31.71 4.17 7.15
CA LEU A 320 -31.87 3.90 5.73
C LEU A 320 -30.64 3.16 5.24
N GLU A 321 -30.82 1.92 4.81
CA GLU A 321 -29.78 1.17 4.12
C GLU A 321 -29.71 1.65 2.67
N CYS A 322 -28.50 1.95 2.19
CA CYS A 322 -28.28 2.38 0.83
C CYS A 322 -26.96 1.84 0.30
N GLU A 323 -26.87 1.70 -1.02
CA GLU A 323 -25.62 1.42 -1.72
C GLU A 323 -25.19 2.67 -2.49
N SER A 324 -24.10 3.30 -2.08
CA SER A 324 -23.61 4.57 -2.64
C SER A 324 -22.12 4.74 -2.32
N THR A 325 -21.50 5.82 -2.76
CA THR A 325 -20.14 6.20 -2.36
C THR A 325 -20.20 7.19 -1.20
N ILE A 326 -19.16 7.27 -0.38
CA ILE A 326 -19.14 8.24 0.73
C ILE A 326 -19.16 9.68 0.18
N ASN A 327 -18.50 9.96 -0.95
CA ASN A 327 -18.54 11.26 -1.61
C ASN A 327 -19.94 11.62 -2.12
N GLU A 328 -20.68 10.65 -2.69
CA GLU A 328 -22.07 10.87 -3.07
C GLU A 328 -22.94 11.20 -1.85
N LEU A 329 -22.74 10.48 -0.74
CA LEU A 329 -23.48 10.70 0.49
C LEU A 329 -23.11 12.04 1.15
N ILE A 330 -21.84 12.45 1.09
CA ILE A 330 -21.38 13.78 1.53
C ILE A 330 -22.00 14.89 0.66
N LYS A 331 -22.05 14.72 -0.67
CA LYS A 331 -22.74 15.65 -1.58
C LYS A 331 -24.24 15.75 -1.27
N GLN A 332 -24.85 14.68 -0.78
CA GLN A 332 -26.24 14.66 -0.30
C GLN A 332 -26.41 15.24 1.12
N GLY A 333 -25.33 15.76 1.73
CA GLY A 333 -25.34 16.42 3.03
C GLY A 333 -25.25 15.48 4.23
N TYR A 334 -24.72 14.26 4.06
CA TYR A 334 -24.41 13.35 5.15
C TYR A 334 -22.95 13.44 5.58
N GLU A 335 -22.69 13.22 6.86
CA GLU A 335 -21.36 13.23 7.45
C GLU A 335 -20.91 11.81 7.84
N PRO A 336 -19.67 11.41 7.53
CA PRO A 336 -19.11 10.16 8.01
C PRO A 336 -19.21 10.03 9.53
N CYS A 337 -19.70 8.88 10.01
CA CYS A 337 -19.72 8.63 11.43
C CYS A 337 -18.29 8.46 11.94
N LYS A 338 -17.84 9.43 12.75
CA LYS A 338 -16.53 9.42 13.43
C LYS A 338 -16.21 8.18 14.31
N MET A 339 -17.12 7.20 14.41
CA MET A 339 -16.86 5.94 15.10
C MET A 339 -16.56 4.78 14.16
N CYS A 340 -17.02 4.83 12.90
CA CYS A 340 -16.83 3.73 11.94
C CYS A 340 -16.31 4.19 10.58
N LEU A 341 -16.26 5.50 10.34
CA LEU A 341 -15.86 6.17 9.10
C LEU A 341 -15.14 7.47 9.49
N LYS A 342 -13.92 7.36 10.03
CA LYS A 342 -13.08 8.53 10.30
C LYS A 342 -12.29 8.91 9.07
#